data_AF-A0A5C7PRA0-F1
#
_entry.id   AF-A0A5C7PRA0-F1
#
_cell.length_a   1.000
_cell.length_b   1.000
_cell.length_c   1.000
_cell.angle_alpha   90.00
_cell.angle_beta   90.00
_cell.angle_gamma   90.00
#
_symmetry.space_group_name_H-M   'P 1'
#
loop_
_entity.id
_entity.type
_entity.pdbx_description
1 polymer ?
#
loop_
_entity_poly.entity_id
_entity_poly.type
_entity_poly.pdbx_seq_one_letter_code
_entity_poly.pdbx_strand_id
1 'polypeptide(L)'
;MRCTPIVRSRVKKLAQSVDYIVKIRKRQRQDDYINVVPFIDILLVLLIFFMVSSRFTHNAELKLDLPTATDPSGQQRQADTVELVVSQDGSFSVNDRSLV
;
A
#
# COMPACT_ATOMS: atom_id res chain seq x y z
N MET A 1 28.58 -45.61 -61.77
CA MET A 1 29.70 -45.73 -60.81
C MET A 1 29.18 -45.44 -59.40
N ARG A 2 29.26 -46.41 -58.48
CA ARG A 2 28.76 -46.29 -57.11
C ARG A 2 29.85 -45.72 -56.20
N CYS A 3 29.51 -44.69 -55.44
CA CYS A 3 30.39 -44.03 -54.48
C CYS A 3 30.83 -45.03 -53.39
N THR A 4 32.12 -45.07 -53.06
CA THR A 4 32.72 -46.04 -52.14
C THR A 4 32.33 -45.77 -50.68
N PRO A 5 32.06 -46.81 -49.87
CA PRO A 5 31.56 -46.67 -48.49
C PRO A 5 32.56 -46.03 -47.51
N ILE A 6 33.84 -45.98 -47.88
CA ILE A 6 34.95 -45.54 -47.02
C ILE A 6 34.88 -44.05 -46.69
N VAL A 7 34.57 -43.18 -47.66
CA VAL A 7 34.58 -41.72 -47.44
C VAL A 7 33.39 -41.26 -46.58
N ARG A 8 32.24 -41.93 -46.71
CA ARG A 8 31.01 -41.62 -45.96
C ARG A 8 31.17 -41.84 -44.45
N SER A 9 32.00 -42.82 -44.05
CA SER A 9 32.25 -43.14 -42.65
C SER A 9 33.04 -42.05 -41.93
N ARG A 10 34.02 -41.43 -42.60
CA ARG A 10 34.84 -40.34 -42.03
C ARG A 10 34.05 -39.03 -41.90
N VAL A 11 33.20 -38.72 -42.88
CA VAL A 11 32.32 -37.54 -42.83
C VAL A 11 31.32 -37.65 -41.67
N LYS A 12 30.73 -38.84 -41.44
CA LYS A 12 29.86 -39.07 -40.28
C LYS A 12 30.60 -38.95 -38.95
N LYS A 13 31.84 -39.47 -38.86
CA LYS A 13 32.65 -39.39 -37.64
C LYS A 13 33.04 -37.96 -37.28
N LEU A 14 33.32 -37.13 -38.29
CA LEU A 14 33.60 -35.71 -38.10
C LEU A 14 32.35 -34.93 -37.67
N ALA A 15 31.20 -35.19 -38.31
CA ALA A 15 29.92 -34.59 -37.92
C ALA A 15 29.53 -34.95 -36.48
N GLN A 16 29.74 -36.20 -36.06
CA GLN A 16 29.42 -36.68 -34.72
C GLN A 16 30.33 -36.09 -33.63
N SER A 17 31.61 -35.85 -33.93
CA SER A 17 32.53 -35.14 -33.01
C SER A 17 32.19 -33.66 -32.88
N VAL A 18 31.76 -33.00 -33.96
CA VAL A 18 31.34 -31.59 -33.93
C VAL A 18 30.03 -31.43 -33.15
N ASP A 19 29.06 -32.32 -33.35
CA ASP A 19 27.80 -32.34 -32.57
C ASP A 19 28.03 -32.52 -31.06
N TYR A 20 29.01 -33.36 -30.69
CA TYR A 20 29.39 -33.56 -29.30
C TYR A 20 29.98 -32.28 -28.67
N ILE A 21 30.76 -31.50 -29.43
CA ILE A 21 31.33 -30.23 -28.98
C ILE A 21 30.25 -29.15 -28.83
N VAL A 22 29.24 -29.12 -29.70
CA VAL A 22 28.13 -28.17 -29.63
C VAL A 22 27.20 -28.45 -28.44
N LYS A 23 27.02 -29.73 -28.07
CA LYS A 23 26.11 -30.14 -26.98
C LYS A 23 26.58 -29.72 -25.58
N ILE A 24 27.87 -29.42 -25.39
CA ILE A 24 28.45 -29.07 -24.08
C ILE A 24 28.23 -27.60 -23.68
N ARG A 25 27.96 -26.68 -24.64
CA ARG A 25 27.85 -25.24 -24.34
C ARG A 25 26.45 -24.73 -23.96
N LYS A 26 25.40 -25.55 -23.98
CA LYS A 26 24.05 -25.11 -23.59
C LYS A 26 23.71 -25.45 -22.13
N ARG A 27 24.68 -25.38 -21.22
CA ARG A 27 24.36 -25.15 -19.81
C ARG A 27 23.94 -23.69 -19.70
N GLN A 28 22.65 -23.42 -19.93
CA GLN A 28 22.06 -22.11 -19.64
C GLN A 28 22.47 -21.74 -18.22
N ARG A 29 23.21 -20.63 -18.08
CA ARG A 29 23.21 -19.89 -16.84
C ARG A 29 21.75 -19.53 -16.60
N GLN A 30 21.14 -20.17 -15.60
CA GLN A 30 19.94 -19.64 -15.00
C GLN A 30 20.43 -18.42 -14.23
N ASP A 31 20.32 -17.26 -14.86
CA ASP A 31 20.39 -16.01 -14.13
C ASP A 31 19.12 -16.01 -13.25
N ASP A 32 19.28 -16.34 -11.98
CA ASP A 32 18.22 -16.24 -10.96
C ASP A 32 17.93 -14.75 -10.73
N TYR A 33 17.25 -14.13 -11.69
CA TYR A 33 16.66 -12.83 -11.51
C TYR A 33 15.58 -12.97 -10.45
N ILE A 34 15.80 -12.38 -9.28
CA ILE A 34 14.79 -12.31 -8.24
C ILE A 34 13.54 -11.66 -8.86
N ASN A 35 12.38 -12.30 -8.69
CA ASN A 35 11.13 -11.78 -9.21
C ASN A 35 10.70 -10.57 -8.36
N VAL A 36 11.22 -9.38 -8.70
CA VAL A 36 10.89 -8.10 -8.05
C VAL A 36 9.45 -7.66 -8.29
N VAL A 37 8.83 -8.11 -9.39
CA VAL A 37 7.44 -7.79 -9.73
C VAL A 37 6.45 -8.22 -8.62
N PRO A 38 6.48 -9.47 -8.10
CA PRO A 38 5.66 -9.86 -6.96
C PRO A 38 5.90 -9.03 -5.68
N PHE A 39 7.11 -8.50 -5.49
CA PHE A 39 7.46 -7.72 -4.29
C PHE A 39 6.87 -6.31 -4.33
N ILE A 40 6.90 -5.67 -5.51
CA ILE A 40 6.35 -4.33 -5.71
C ILE A 40 4.83 -4.33 -5.46
N ASP A 41 4.14 -5.38 -5.89
CA ASP A 41 2.69 -5.52 -5.70
C ASP A 41 2.30 -5.55 -4.22
N ILE A 42 3.01 -6.35 -3.41
CA ILE A 42 2.79 -6.42 -1.95
C ILE A 42 3.04 -5.06 -1.28
N LEU A 43 4.12 -4.38 -1.65
CA LEU A 43 4.43 -3.06 -1.10
C LEU A 43 3.38 -2.01 -1.48
N LEU A 44 2.89 -2.04 -2.72
CA LEU A 44 1.86 -1.11 -3.19
C LEU A 44 0.52 -1.33 -2.48
N VAL A 45 0.10 -2.58 -2.29
CA VAL A 45 -1.13 -2.92 -1.55
C VAL A 45 -1.04 -2.45 -0.10
N LEU A 46 0.11 -2.64 0.56
CA LEU A 46 0.34 -2.15 1.91
C LEU A 46 0.29 -0.61 2.00
N LEU A 47 0.88 0.09 1.02
CA LEU A 47 0.83 1.56 0.96
C LEU A 47 -0.57 2.09 0.72
N ILE A 48 -1.35 1.49 -0.18
CA ILE A 48 -2.75 1.87 -0.43
C ILE A 48 -3.59 1.61 0.82
N PHE A 49 -3.44 0.44 1.44
CA PHE A 49 -4.12 0.12 2.69
C PHE A 49 -3.81 1.15 3.78
N PHE A 50 -2.54 1.55 3.93
CA PHE A 50 -2.12 2.57 4.89
C PHE A 50 -2.67 3.97 4.54
N MET A 51 -2.63 4.37 3.27
CA MET A 51 -3.16 5.66 2.81
C MET A 51 -4.69 5.75 3.00
N VAL A 52 -5.41 4.65 2.80
CA VAL A 52 -6.86 4.57 3.02
C VAL A 52 -7.18 4.53 4.52
N SER A 53 -6.46 3.74 5.31
CA SER A 53 -6.69 3.59 6.75
C SER A 53 -6.38 4.85 7.56
N SER A 54 -5.46 5.71 7.08
CA SER A 54 -5.08 6.95 7.77
C SER A 54 -6.07 8.11 7.58
N ARG A 55 -7.09 7.98 6.72
CA ARG A 55 -8.11 9.02 6.50
C ARG A 55 -9.05 9.26 7.70
N PHE A 56 -8.80 8.62 8.84
CA PHE A 56 -9.61 8.72 10.05
C PHE A 56 -9.04 9.70 11.10
N THR A 57 -8.53 10.85 10.67
CA THR A 57 -8.31 12.00 11.58
C THR A 57 -9.43 13.01 11.36
N HIS A 58 -10.60 12.72 11.95
CA HIS A 58 -11.59 13.76 12.24
C HIS A 58 -11.00 14.67 13.33
N ASN A 59 -10.14 15.59 12.91
CA ASN A 59 -9.80 16.74 13.74
C ASN A 59 -11.06 17.60 13.76
N ALA A 60 -11.91 17.43 14.76
CA ALA A 60 -12.88 18.44 15.14
C ALA A 60 -12.08 19.65 15.63
N GLU A 61 -11.55 20.45 14.70
CA GLU A 61 -10.98 21.75 15.01
C GLU A 61 -12.13 22.65 15.46
N LEU A 62 -12.47 22.57 16.74
CA LEU A 62 -13.31 23.57 17.38
C LEU A 62 -12.47 24.85 17.46
N LYS A 63 -12.68 25.76 16.50
CA LYS A 63 -12.05 27.08 16.52
C LYS A 63 -12.55 27.84 17.75
N LEU A 64 -11.78 27.78 18.84
CA LEU A 64 -12.03 28.53 20.06
C LEU A 64 -11.33 29.90 19.96
N ASP A 65 -12.09 30.92 19.61
CA ASP A 65 -11.62 32.31 19.74
C ASP A 65 -11.79 32.73 21.22
N LEU A 66 -10.69 32.70 21.99
CA LEU A 66 -10.71 33.11 23.40
C LEU A 66 -10.89 34.64 23.51
N PRO A 67 -11.99 35.14 24.10
CA PRO A 67 -12.13 36.57 24.33
C PRO A 67 -11.21 37.03 25.47
N THR A 68 -10.48 38.12 25.27
CA THR A 68 -9.76 38.81 26.35
C THR A 68 -10.77 39.57 27.19
N ALA A 69 -10.87 39.25 28.49
CA ALA A 69 -11.82 39.89 29.40
C ALA A 69 -11.67 41.41 29.38
N THR A 70 -12.67 42.11 28.85
CA THR A 70 -12.76 43.57 28.88
C THR A 70 -13.74 43.92 29.99
N ASP A 71 -13.19 44.48 31.07
CA ASP A 71 -13.87 45.09 32.23
C ASP A 71 -14.37 44.14 33.35
N PRO A 72 -13.85 44.26 34.60
CA PRO A 72 -14.33 43.51 35.76
C PRO A 72 -15.62 44.10 36.40
N SER A 73 -16.20 45.16 35.83
CA SER A 73 -17.34 45.85 36.42
C SER A 73 -18.67 45.54 35.71
N GLY A 74 -19.32 44.48 36.18
CA GLY A 74 -20.78 44.44 36.29
C GLY A 74 -21.56 43.86 35.12
N GLN A 75 -21.85 42.55 35.19
CA GLN A 75 -23.13 42.02 34.72
C GLN A 75 -23.72 41.04 35.75
N GLN A 76 -24.39 41.63 36.72
CA GLN A 76 -25.48 40.98 37.44
C GLN A 76 -26.63 40.75 36.43
N ARG A 77 -26.68 39.57 35.81
CA ARG A 77 -27.92 38.93 35.32
C ARG A 77 -27.64 37.45 35.04
N GLN A 78 -27.73 36.65 36.09
CA GLN A 78 -28.16 35.27 35.96
C GLN A 78 -29.65 35.28 35.61
N ALA A 79 -29.95 35.18 34.32
CA ALA A 79 -31.21 34.67 33.84
C ALA A 79 -30.92 34.17 32.43
N ASP A 80 -31.17 32.88 32.20
CA ASP A 80 -30.99 32.15 30.94
C ASP A 80 -29.61 31.53 30.72
N THR A 81 -29.03 30.93 31.77
CA THR A 81 -28.02 29.87 31.56
C THR A 81 -28.73 28.65 30.98
N VAL A 82 -28.36 28.28 29.75
CA VAL A 82 -28.85 27.07 29.07
C VAL A 82 -27.79 25.99 29.24
N GLU A 83 -28.16 24.89 29.89
CA GLU A 83 -27.31 23.70 30.01
C GLU A 83 -27.54 22.78 28.82
N LEU A 84 -26.49 22.50 28.05
CA LEU A 84 -26.50 21.53 26.95
C LEU A 84 -25.59 20.35 27.30
N VAL A 85 -26.16 19.15 27.37
CA VAL A 85 -25.42 17.91 27.56
C VAL A 85 -25.38 17.15 26.24
N VAL A 86 -24.18 16.69 25.86
CA VAL A 86 -23.93 15.88 24.66
C VAL A 86 -23.38 14.53 25.10
N SER A 87 -24.13 13.46 24.85
CA SER A 87 -23.72 12.09 25.18
C SER A 87 -22.91 11.46 24.04
N GLN A 88 -22.12 10.44 24.36
CA GLN A 88 -21.28 9.73 23.36
C GLN A 88 -22.10 9.04 22.26
N ASP A 89 -23.33 8.65 22.56
CA ASP A 89 -24.28 8.07 21.61
C ASP A 89 -24.92 9.11 20.66
N GLY A 90 -24.55 10.39 20.81
CA GLY A 90 -25.08 11.49 20.02
C GLY A 90 -26.41 12.03 20.52
N SER A 91 -26.89 11.61 21.69
CA SER A 91 -28.08 12.18 22.31
C SER A 91 -27.79 13.55 22.94
N PHE A 92 -28.78 14.45 22.87
CA PHE A 92 -28.68 15.80 23.39
C PHE A 92 -29.77 16.06 24.45
N SER A 93 -29.44 16.83 25.49
CA SER A 93 -30.45 17.36 26.43
C SER A 93 -30.21 18.82 26.76
N VAL A 94 -31.31 19.58 26.87
CA VAL A 94 -31.32 20.99 27.27
C VAL A 94 -32.07 21.14 28.58
N ASN A 95 -31.41 21.62 29.63
CA ASN A 95 -31.99 21.78 30.98
C ASN A 95 -32.75 20.50 31.42
N ASP A 96 -32.05 19.37 31.41
CA ASP A 96 -32.56 18.01 31.69
C ASP A 96 -33.64 17.47 30.73
N ARG A 97 -34.01 18.23 29.69
CA ARG A 97 -34.99 17.79 28.68
C ARG A 97 -34.27 17.19 27.47
N SER A 98 -34.41 15.88 27.29
CA SER A 98 -33.88 15.19 26.11
C SER A 98 -34.53 15.71 24.83
N LEU A 99 -33.70 16.11 23.87
CA LEU A 99 -34.03 16.46 22.50
C LEU A 99 -33.47 15.31 21.65
N VAL A 100 -34.36 14.38 21.29
CA VAL A 100 -34.06 13.11 20.62
C VAL A 100 -33.12 13.28 19.42
#